data_AF-A0A923WX96-F1
#
_entry.id   AF-A0A923WX96-F1
#
_cell.length_a   1.000
_cell.length_b   1.000
_cell.length_c   1.000
_cell.angle_alpha   90.00
_cell.angle_beta   90.00
_cell.angle_gamma   90.00
#
_symmetry.space_group_name_H-M   'P 1'
#
loop_
_entity.id
_entity.type
_entity.pdbx_description
1 polymer ?
#
loop_
_entity_poly.entity_id
_entity_poly.type
_entity_poly.pdbx_seq_one_letter_code
_entity_poly.pdbx_strand_id
1 'polypeptide(L)'
;IPKDGPSAGITLTTALVSLLTNTPVRNDIAMTGEVTLQGRVLPVGGIREKCLAALNLGITNIIIPMACAKDLEDIPQVFKDKINFILAENLDEVFAVAFEKSGNFTARKPNEKKEAAKKQKANSPAA
;
A
#
# COMPACT_ATOMS: atom_id res chain seq x y z
N ILE A 1 19.99 -15.80 -4.58
CA ILE A 1 18.85 -15.64 -5.51
C ILE A 1 18.76 -14.16 -5.84
N PRO A 2 18.95 -13.74 -7.11
CA PRO A 2 18.83 -12.33 -7.49
C PRO A 2 17.39 -11.84 -7.25
N LYS A 3 17.26 -10.68 -6.59
CA LYS A 3 15.98 -10.01 -6.35
C LYS A 3 15.74 -9.04 -7.51
N ASP A 4 15.28 -9.56 -8.65
CA ASP A 4 14.97 -8.74 -9.83
C ASP A 4 13.47 -8.43 -9.91
N GLY A 5 13.17 -7.14 -10.06
CA GLY A 5 11.84 -6.61 -10.34
C GLY A 5 11.47 -5.39 -9.49
N PRO A 6 10.71 -4.41 -10.04
CA PRO A 6 10.34 -3.16 -9.34
C PRO A 6 9.37 -3.38 -8.16
N SER A 7 8.91 -4.61 -7.93
CA SER A 7 7.80 -4.95 -7.03
C SER A 7 8.03 -4.74 -5.53
N ALA A 8 9.24 -4.31 -5.13
CA ALA A 8 9.60 -3.91 -3.77
C ALA A 8 9.64 -2.37 -3.60
N GLY A 9 9.13 -1.61 -4.58
CA GLY A 9 9.16 -0.15 -4.57
C GLY A 9 8.54 0.44 -3.30
N ILE A 10 7.31 0.03 -2.95
CA ILE A 10 6.65 0.52 -1.73
C ILE A 10 7.38 0.08 -0.45
N THR A 11 8.01 -1.10 -0.45
CA THR A 11 8.79 -1.62 0.68
C THR A 11 10.03 -0.75 0.93
N LEU A 12 10.77 -0.47 -0.12
CA LEU A 12 11.97 0.35 -0.04
C LEU A 12 11.63 1.78 0.35
N THR A 13 10.58 2.36 -0.24
CA THR A 13 10.11 3.69 0.14
C THR A 13 9.69 3.75 1.60
N THR A 14 8.93 2.75 2.10
CA THR A 14 8.51 2.70 3.51
C THR A 14 9.73 2.59 4.45
N ALA A 15 10.72 1.77 4.10
CA ALA A 15 11.95 1.64 4.88
C ALA A 15 12.76 2.96 4.94
N LEU A 16 12.86 3.67 3.81
CA LEU A 16 13.53 4.97 3.77
C LEU A 16 12.79 6.03 4.60
N VAL A 17 11.46 6.09 4.48
CA VAL A 17 10.64 7.00 5.29
C VAL A 17 10.75 6.67 6.78
N SER A 18 10.72 5.39 7.14
CA SER A 18 10.96 4.92 8.51
C SER A 18 12.29 5.44 9.06
N LEU A 19 13.38 5.26 8.31
CA LEU A 19 14.72 5.70 8.69
C LEU A 19 14.81 7.22 8.87
N LEU A 20 14.24 7.99 7.93
CA LEU A 20 14.31 9.45 7.95
C LEU A 20 13.42 10.08 9.04
N THR A 21 12.32 9.43 9.39
CA THR A 21 11.36 9.92 10.38
C THR A 21 11.54 9.31 11.77
N ASN A 22 12.48 8.36 11.91
CA ASN A 22 12.65 7.53 13.10
C ASN A 22 11.32 6.90 13.57
N THR A 23 10.49 6.48 12.61
CA THR A 23 9.18 5.87 12.89
C THR A 23 9.26 4.37 12.62
N PRO A 24 9.01 3.50 13.62
CA PRO A 24 9.07 2.06 13.41
C PRO A 24 7.98 1.59 12.46
N VAL A 25 8.36 0.66 11.58
CA VAL A 25 7.42 -0.10 10.74
C VAL A 25 6.93 -1.29 11.53
N ARG A 26 5.63 -1.57 11.46
CA ARG A 26 5.05 -2.77 12.05
C ARG A 26 5.71 -4.03 11.50
N ASN A 27 5.97 -4.99 12.38
CA ASN A 27 6.62 -6.26 12.04
C ASN A 27 5.65 -7.35 11.59
N ASP A 28 4.33 -7.13 11.70
CA ASP A 28 3.27 -8.08 11.37
C ASP A 28 2.70 -7.91 9.95
N ILE A 29 3.38 -7.13 9.10
CA ILE A 29 2.93 -6.79 7.74
C ILE A 29 3.93 -7.25 6.68
N ALA A 30 3.39 -7.71 5.55
CA ALA A 30 4.09 -7.84 4.28
C ALA A 30 3.51 -6.82 3.30
N MET A 31 4.30 -6.38 2.32
CA MET A 31 3.83 -5.45 1.30
C MET A 31 4.49 -5.73 -0.05
N THR A 32 3.75 -5.55 -1.14
CA THR A 32 4.27 -5.62 -2.51
C THR A 32 3.62 -4.56 -3.38
N GLY A 33 4.37 -3.99 -4.31
CA GLY A 33 3.89 -2.93 -5.18
C GLY A 33 5.06 -2.15 -5.75
N GLU A 34 4.90 -1.74 -7.01
CA GLU A 34 5.76 -0.71 -7.58
C GLU A 34 5.26 0.67 -7.13
N VAL A 35 6.17 1.64 -7.06
CA VAL A 35 5.87 3.01 -6.64
C VAL A 35 6.26 4.00 -7.73
N THR A 36 5.38 4.95 -8.04
CA THR A 36 5.70 6.05 -8.94
C THR A 36 6.23 7.26 -8.18
N LEU A 37 6.88 8.20 -8.89
CA LEU A 37 7.31 9.48 -8.30
C LEU A 37 6.15 10.31 -7.72
N GLN A 38 4.92 10.11 -8.21
CA GLN A 38 3.73 10.75 -7.68
C GLN A 38 3.13 10.02 -6.46
N GLY A 39 3.78 8.96 -5.98
CA GLY A 39 3.33 8.18 -4.83
C GLY A 39 2.17 7.23 -5.10
N ARG A 40 1.91 6.89 -6.37
CA ARG A 40 0.92 5.86 -6.73
C ARG A 40 1.51 4.46 -6.57
N VAL A 41 0.68 3.53 -6.12
CA VAL A 41 1.01 2.11 -6.00
C VAL A 41 0.53 1.39 -7.25
N LEU A 42 1.47 0.75 -7.96
CA LEU A 42 1.21 0.07 -9.23
C LEU A 42 1.12 -1.46 -9.05
N PRO A 43 0.35 -2.14 -9.93
CA PRO A 43 0.18 -3.59 -9.87
C PRO A 43 1.50 -4.33 -10.09
N VAL A 44 1.57 -5.53 -9.55
CA VAL A 44 2.76 -6.39 -9.65
C VAL A 44 2.32 -7.83 -9.91
N GLY A 45 3.12 -8.56 -10.69
CA GLY A 45 2.87 -9.98 -10.92
C GLY A 45 3.18 -10.87 -9.71
N GLY A 46 2.69 -12.11 -9.77
CA GLY A 46 2.99 -13.17 -8.82
C GLY A 46 2.36 -12.97 -7.43
N ILE A 47 1.15 -12.39 -7.36
CA ILE A 47 0.47 -12.10 -6.10
C ILE A 47 0.22 -13.39 -5.30
N ARG A 48 -0.20 -14.47 -5.95
CA ARG A 48 -0.45 -15.77 -5.30
C ARG A 48 0.80 -16.29 -4.59
N GLU A 49 1.93 -16.33 -5.30
CA GLU A 49 3.19 -16.86 -4.80
C GLU A 49 3.73 -15.99 -3.65
N LYS A 50 3.61 -14.66 -3.78
CA LYS A 50 4.02 -13.69 -2.74
C LYS A 50 3.17 -13.80 -1.47
N CYS A 51 1.86 -13.95 -1.62
CA CYS A 51 0.96 -14.10 -0.47
C CYS A 51 1.20 -15.42 0.26
N LEU A 52 1.43 -16.51 -0.47
CA LEU A 52 1.77 -17.80 0.12
C LEU A 52 3.13 -17.77 0.83
N ALA A 53 4.11 -17.07 0.26
CA ALA A 53 5.41 -16.88 0.91
C ALA A 53 5.28 -16.10 2.23
N ALA A 54 4.47 -15.04 2.27
CA ALA A 54 4.19 -14.30 3.50
C ALA A 54 3.49 -15.17 4.55
N LEU A 55 2.48 -15.95 4.14
CA LEU A 55 1.76 -16.85 5.03
C LEU A 55 2.67 -17.95 5.61
N ASN A 56 3.59 -18.49 4.82
CA ASN A 56 4.59 -19.46 5.28
C ASN A 56 5.55 -18.88 6.32
N LEU A 57 5.76 -17.56 6.32
CA LEU A 57 6.53 -16.83 7.34
C LEU A 57 5.65 -16.39 8.53
N GLY A 58 4.38 -16.79 8.58
CA GLY A 58 3.44 -16.43 9.63
C GLY A 58 2.90 -15.00 9.53
N ILE A 59 3.15 -14.29 8.43
CA ILE A 59 2.66 -12.93 8.22
C ILE A 59 1.28 -13.00 7.57
N THR A 60 0.27 -12.52 8.29
CA THR A 60 -1.12 -12.58 7.85
C THR A 60 -1.64 -11.27 7.29
N ASN A 61 -1.03 -10.13 7.60
CA ASN A 61 -1.43 -8.84 7.04
C ASN A 61 -0.59 -8.52 5.79
N ILE A 62 -1.24 -8.36 4.65
CA ILE A 62 -0.55 -8.16 3.37
C ILE A 62 -1.11 -6.93 2.67
N ILE A 63 -0.26 -5.93 2.47
CA ILE A 63 -0.56 -4.75 1.66
C ILE A 63 -0.31 -5.08 0.18
N ILE A 64 -1.33 -4.90 -0.64
CA ILE A 64 -1.26 -5.14 -2.09
C ILE A 64 -1.83 -3.96 -2.87
N PRO A 65 -1.42 -3.78 -4.14
CA PRO A 65 -1.98 -2.73 -4.99
C PRO A 65 -3.48 -2.95 -5.19
N MET A 66 -4.27 -1.87 -5.12
CA MET A 66 -5.72 -1.90 -5.42
C MET A 66 -6.01 -2.52 -6.79
N ALA A 67 -5.15 -2.26 -7.78
CA ALA A 67 -5.27 -2.83 -9.12
C ALA A 67 -5.15 -4.37 -9.17
N CYS A 68 -4.53 -4.99 -8.16
CA CYS A 68 -4.40 -6.44 -8.03
C CYS A 68 -5.57 -7.11 -7.32
N ALA A 69 -6.65 -6.38 -6.99
CA ALA A 69 -7.81 -6.95 -6.31
C ALA A 69 -8.45 -8.11 -7.09
N LYS A 70 -8.41 -8.07 -8.43
CA LYS A 70 -8.92 -9.15 -9.30
C LYS A 70 -8.05 -10.41 -9.21
N ASP A 71 -6.74 -10.25 -9.07
CA ASP A 71 -5.79 -11.37 -8.95
C ASP A 71 -6.00 -12.16 -7.65
N LEU A 72 -6.67 -11.57 -6.67
CA LEU A 72 -7.07 -12.28 -5.45
C LEU A 72 -8.05 -13.39 -5.77
N GLU A 73 -8.91 -13.26 -6.79
CA GLU A 73 -9.90 -14.29 -7.13
C GLU A 73 -9.24 -15.66 -7.36
N ASP A 74 -8.03 -15.67 -7.92
CA ASP A 74 -7.24 -16.87 -8.21
C ASP A 74 -6.61 -17.55 -6.98
N ILE A 75 -6.72 -16.95 -5.80
CA ILE A 75 -6.21 -17.52 -4.54
C ILE A 75 -7.28 -18.45 -3.95
N PRO A 76 -6.95 -19.71 -3.61
CA PRO A 76 -7.91 -20.61 -2.97
C PRO A 76 -8.45 -20.04 -1.64
N GLN A 77 -9.74 -20.27 -1.37
CA GLN A 77 -10.45 -19.68 -0.22
C GLN A 77 -9.77 -19.98 1.12
N VAL A 78 -9.24 -21.20 1.28
CA VAL A 78 -8.52 -21.65 2.49
C VAL A 78 -7.33 -20.75 2.84
N PHE A 79 -6.71 -20.12 1.85
CA PHE A 79 -5.63 -19.15 2.06
C PHE A 79 -6.16 -17.74 2.24
N LYS A 80 -7.21 -17.35 1.49
CA LYS A 80 -7.84 -16.04 1.65
C LYS A 80 -8.33 -15.81 3.07
N ASP A 81 -8.93 -16.81 3.69
CA ASP A 81 -9.48 -16.70 5.04
C ASP A 81 -8.38 -16.54 6.12
N LYS A 82 -7.13 -16.87 5.80
CA LYS A 82 -5.97 -16.73 6.69
C LYS A 82 -5.21 -15.41 6.51
N ILE A 83 -5.53 -14.66 5.46
CA ILE A 83 -4.79 -13.46 5.06
C ILE A 83 -5.72 -12.26 5.11
N ASN A 84 -5.30 -11.23 5.84
CA ASN A 84 -5.91 -9.92 5.82
C ASN A 84 -5.28 -9.09 4.68
N PHE A 85 -5.99 -9.01 3.54
CA PHE A 85 -5.58 -8.21 2.40
C PHE A 85 -5.93 -6.74 2.60
N ILE A 86 -4.91 -5.89 2.50
CA ILE A 86 -5.04 -4.44 2.63
C ILE A 86 -4.75 -3.82 1.27
N LEU A 87 -5.79 -3.34 0.60
CA LEU A 87 -5.68 -2.73 -0.72
C LEU A 87 -5.20 -1.28 -0.58
N ALA A 88 -4.17 -0.91 -1.33
CA ALA A 88 -3.64 0.45 -1.37
C ALA A 88 -3.53 0.99 -2.80
N GLU A 89 -3.98 2.21 -3.03
CA GLU A 89 -3.83 2.94 -4.30
C GLU A 89 -2.63 3.90 -4.29
N ASN A 90 -2.23 4.37 -3.10
CA ASN A 90 -1.18 5.37 -2.92
C ASN A 90 -0.34 5.09 -1.65
N LEU A 91 0.82 5.74 -1.55
CA LEU A 91 1.72 5.59 -0.41
C LEU A 91 1.12 6.07 0.92
N ASP A 92 0.22 7.06 0.91
CA ASP A 92 -0.38 7.56 2.15
C ASP A 92 -1.19 6.45 2.84
N GLU A 93 -1.91 5.63 2.07
CA GLU A 93 -2.62 4.44 2.55
C GLU A 93 -1.67 3.35 3.05
N VAL A 94 -0.55 3.12 2.34
CA VAL A 94 0.49 2.19 2.79
C VAL A 94 1.06 2.63 4.14
N PHE A 95 1.42 3.90 4.29
CA PHE A 95 2.02 4.44 5.50
C PHE A 95 1.04 4.47 6.68
N ALA A 96 -0.23 4.77 6.42
CA ALA A 96 -1.28 4.74 7.45
C ALA A 96 -1.45 3.34 8.08
N VAL A 97 -1.14 2.29 7.33
CA VAL A 97 -1.18 0.90 7.78
C VAL A 97 0.16 0.46 8.37
N ALA A 98 1.26 0.88 7.73
CA ALA A 98 2.60 0.35 8.00
C ALA A 98 3.27 0.95 9.23
N PHE A 99 3.01 2.21 9.56
CA PHE A 99 3.62 2.88 10.71
C PHE A 99 2.76 2.74 11.97
N GLU A 100 3.41 2.58 13.12
CA GLU A 100 2.71 2.59 14.41
C GLU A 100 2.14 3.99 14.72
N LYS A 101 0.93 4.03 15.29
CA LYS A 101 0.26 5.29 15.68
C LYS A 101 1.01 6.10 16.74
N SER A 102 2.00 5.51 17.39
CA SER A 102 2.90 6.13 18.37
C SER A 102 4.03 6.95 17.72
N GLY A 103 4.28 6.77 16.41
CA GLY A 103 5.32 7.50 15.69
C GLY A 103 4.92 8.93 15.34
N ASN A 104 5.92 9.76 15.03
CA ASN A 104 5.75 11.14 14.59
C ASN A 104 5.12 11.29 13.18
N PHE A 105 4.58 10.20 12.61
CA PHE A 105 4.03 10.18 11.27
C PHE A 105 2.56 10.63 11.27
N THR A 106 2.28 11.79 10.66
CA THR A 106 0.91 12.24 10.39
C THR A 106 0.53 11.85 8.96
N ALA A 107 -0.19 10.74 8.81
CA ALA A 107 -0.78 10.40 7.51
C ALA A 107 -1.69 11.55 7.05
N ARG A 108 -1.46 12.08 5.84
CA ARG A 108 -2.37 13.08 5.26
C ARG A 108 -3.74 12.44 5.09
N LYS A 109 -4.78 13.07 5.65
CA LYS A 109 -6.16 12.56 5.55
C LYS A 109 -6.59 12.54 4.07
N PRO A 110 -7.18 11.45 3.55
CA PRO A 110 -7.62 11.33 2.15
C PRO A 110 -8.68 12.35 1.68
N ASN A 111 -9.21 13.22 2.55
CA ASN A 111 -10.40 14.03 2.25
C ASN A 111 -10.15 15.49 1.82
N GLU A 112 -8.93 16.05 1.89
CA GLU A 112 -8.74 17.47 1.56
C GLU A 112 -8.73 17.78 0.04
N LYS A 113 -8.51 16.79 -0.83
CA LYS A 113 -8.53 17.01 -2.29
C LYS A 113 -9.93 16.97 -2.93
N LYS A 114 -10.91 16.25 -2.36
CA LYS A 114 -12.27 16.22 -2.92
C LYS A 114 -13.04 17.52 -2.66
N GLU A 115 -12.77 18.21 -1.56
CA GLU A 115 -13.43 19.49 -1.24
C GLU A 115 -12.87 20.67 -2.05
N ALA A 116 -11.55 20.68 -2.32
CA ALA A 116 -10.92 21.69 -3.16
C ALA A 116 -11.37 21.63 -4.62
N ALA A 117 -11.54 20.42 -5.18
CA ALA A 117 -12.02 20.23 -6.55
C ALA A 117 -13.50 20.63 -6.74
N LYS A 118 -14.33 20.52 -5.68
CA LYS A 118 -15.74 20.92 -5.74
C LYS A 118 -15.92 22.44 -5.64
N LYS A 119 -15.04 23.14 -4.91
CA LYS A 119 -15.07 24.62 -4.81
C LYS A 119 -14.60 25.33 -6.09
N GLN A 120 -13.71 24.74 -6.89
CA GLN A 120 -13.25 25.35 -8.14
C GLN A 120 -14.25 25.24 -9.31
N LYS A 121 -15.09 24.21 -9.37
CA LYS A 121 -16.16 24.09 -10.39
C LYS A 121 -17.42 24.92 -10.10
N ALA A 122 -17.58 25.41 -8.87
CA ALA A 122 -18.73 26.24 -8.49
C ALA A 122 -18.54 27.74 -8.78
N ASN A 123 -17.32 28.18 -9.16
CA ASN A 123 -16.96 29.59 -9.29
C ASN A 123 -16.50 29.99 -10.71
N SER A 124 -16.91 29.26 -11.75
CA SER A 124 -16.81 29.76 -13.13
C SER A 124 -18.09 30.54 -13.46
N PRO A 125 -18.08 31.88 -13.52
CA PRO A 125 -19.19 32.63 -14.10
C PRO A 125 -19.26 32.27 -15.58
N ALA A 126 -20.44 31.84 -16.02
CA ALA A 126 -20.78 31.81 -17.44
C ALA A 126 -20.66 33.25 -17.96
N ALA A 127 -19.72 33.48 -18.86
CA ALA A 127 -19.62 34.65 -19.72
C ALA A 127 -19.71 34.16 -21.17
#